data_AF-A0A1V5G4N6-F1
#
_entry.id   AF-A0A1V5G4N6-F1
#
_cell.length_a   1.000
_cell.length_b   1.000
_cell.length_c   1.000
_cell.angle_alpha   90.00
_cell.angle_beta   90.00
_cell.angle_gamma   90.00
#
_symmetry.space_group_name_H-M   'P 1'
#
loop_
_entity.id
_entity.type
_entity.pdbx_description
1 polymer ?
#
loop_
_entity_poly.entity_id
_entity_poly.type
_entity_poly.pdbx_seq_one_letter_code
_entity_poly.pdbx_strand_id
1 'polypeptide(L)'
;MKETAFISQYLNLDSDGDYVVKSTPCPFLGQDNLCSIYDERPSDCARFPYTDEDVLLKRPLITLKNSSFCPAVYHVMENLMAIVK
;
A
#
# COMPACT_ATOMS: atom_id res chain seq x y z
N MET A 1 -1.60 9.18 -23.29
CA MET A 1 -1.34 10.50 -22.66
C MET A 1 0.17 10.70 -22.59
N LYS A 2 0.69 11.94 -22.69
CA LYS A 2 2.13 12.21 -22.48
C LYS A 2 2.47 12.13 -20.99
N GLU A 3 3.65 11.66 -20.66
CA GLU A 3 4.13 11.49 -19.27
C GLU A 3 3.96 12.76 -18.42
N THR A 4 4.37 13.92 -18.92
CA THR A 4 4.23 15.20 -18.21
C THR A 4 2.77 15.53 -17.86
N ALA A 5 1.82 15.17 -18.73
CA ALA A 5 0.41 15.36 -18.47
C ALA A 5 -0.10 14.37 -17.40
N PHE A 6 0.40 13.12 -17.39
CA PHE A 6 0.09 12.14 -16.34
C PHE A 6 0.54 12.64 -14.97
N ILE A 7 1.80 13.06 -14.87
CA ILE A 7 2.37 13.58 -13.61
C ILE A 7 1.59 14.80 -13.16
N SER A 8 1.39 15.78 -14.03
CA SER A 8 0.65 17.00 -13.71
C SER A 8 -0.79 16.74 -13.26
N GLN A 9 -1.46 15.75 -13.84
CA GLN A 9 -2.84 15.42 -13.51
C GLN A 9 -2.96 14.60 -12.22
N TYR A 10 -2.11 13.58 -12.02
CA TYR A 10 -2.33 12.55 -11.01
C TYR A 10 -1.33 12.53 -9.86
N LEU A 11 -0.11 13.05 -10.03
CA LEU A 11 0.99 12.87 -9.07
C LEU A 11 1.57 14.18 -8.53
N ASN A 12 1.99 14.17 -7.28
CA ASN A 12 2.85 15.18 -6.66
C ASN A 12 4.14 14.52 -6.16
N LEU A 13 5.23 15.29 -6.08
CA LEU A 13 6.44 14.86 -5.39
C LEU A 13 6.25 15.12 -3.89
N ASP A 14 6.47 14.11 -3.05
CA ASP A 14 6.45 14.28 -1.60
C ASP A 14 7.81 14.75 -1.04
N SER A 15 7.95 14.82 0.28
CA SER A 15 9.17 15.25 0.96
C SER A 15 10.33 14.26 0.81
N ASP A 16 10.04 13.00 0.50
CA ASP A 16 11.01 11.93 0.36
C ASP A 16 11.46 11.77 -1.11
N GLY A 17 10.87 12.54 -2.01
CA GLY A 17 11.19 12.54 -3.45
C GLY A 17 10.40 11.51 -4.25
N ASP A 18 9.35 10.93 -3.66
CA ASP A 18 8.51 9.93 -4.30
C ASP A 18 7.29 10.57 -4.97
N TYR A 19 6.86 10.00 -6.10
CA TYR A 19 5.62 10.39 -6.75
C TYR A 19 4.43 9.73 -6.07
N VAL A 20 3.60 10.55 -5.43
CA VAL A 20 2.37 10.11 -4.74
C VAL A 20 1.13 10.68 -5.43
N VAL A 21 0.02 9.95 -5.32
CA VAL A 21 -1.27 10.42 -5.89
C VAL A 21 -1.77 11.68 -5.19
N LYS A 22 -2.35 12.60 -5.97
CA LYS A 22 -2.86 13.89 -5.45
C LYS A 22 -4.13 13.77 -4.61
N SER A 23 -4.95 12.76 -4.85
CA SER A 23 -6.28 12.61 -4.25
C SER A 23 -6.41 11.29 -3.50
N THR A 24 -7.21 11.32 -2.43
CA THR A 24 -7.66 10.13 -1.70
C THR A 24 -9.19 10.09 -1.76
N PRO A 25 -9.82 8.96 -2.14
CA PRO A 25 -9.20 7.69 -2.56
C PRO A 25 -8.38 7.82 -3.84
N CYS A 26 -7.50 6.84 -4.08
CA CYS A 26 -6.64 6.79 -5.26
C CYS A 26 -7.48 6.97 -6.55
N PRO A 27 -7.07 7.83 -7.51
CA PRO A 27 -7.83 8.08 -8.73
C PRO A 27 -7.96 6.85 -9.64
N PHE A 28 -7.13 5.83 -9.42
CA PHE A 28 -7.17 4.55 -10.14
C PHE A 28 -7.98 3.47 -9.40
N LEU A 29 -8.61 3.80 -8.27
CA LEU A 29 -9.50 2.88 -7.56
C LEU A 29 -10.90 2.94 -8.17
N GLY A 30 -11.38 1.81 -8.68
CA GLY A 30 -12.74 1.64 -9.20
C GLY A 30 -13.79 1.59 -8.09
N GLN A 31 -15.06 1.68 -8.49
CA GLN A 31 -16.20 1.57 -7.55
C GLN A 31 -16.35 0.18 -6.93
N ASP A 32 -15.75 -0.83 -7.56
CA ASP A 32 -15.65 -2.21 -7.10
C ASP A 32 -14.47 -2.44 -6.14
N ASN A 33 -13.75 -1.37 -5.75
CA ASN A 33 -12.49 -1.42 -5.00
C ASN A 33 -11.35 -2.14 -5.72
N LEU A 34 -11.42 -2.30 -7.05
CA LEU A 34 -10.33 -2.84 -7.85
C LEU A 34 -9.48 -1.70 -8.44
N CYS A 35 -8.18 -1.94 -8.55
CA CYS A 35 -7.27 -1.00 -9.20
C CYS A 35 -7.42 -1.12 -10.73
N SER A 36 -7.73 -0.02 -11.40
CA SER A 36 -7.88 0.03 -12.86
C SER A 36 -6.57 -0.14 -13.62
N ILE A 37 -5.44 0.04 -12.96
CA ILE A 37 -4.08 -0.14 -13.50
C ILE A 37 -3.37 -1.30 -12.81
N TYR A 38 -4.08 -2.38 -12.49
CA TYR A 38 -3.58 -3.45 -11.62
C TYR A 38 -2.16 -3.91 -12.00
N ASP A 39 -1.90 -4.21 -13.27
CA ASP A 39 -0.60 -4.71 -13.72
C ASP A 39 0.54 -3.67 -13.65
N GLU A 40 0.19 -2.38 -13.65
CA GLU A 40 1.13 -1.24 -13.63
C GLU A 40 1.14 -0.51 -12.27
N ARG A 41 0.52 -1.10 -11.25
CA ARG A 41 0.38 -0.47 -9.93
C ARG A 41 1.75 -0.34 -9.24
N PRO A 42 1.96 0.71 -8.40
CA PRO A 42 3.22 0.88 -7.68
C PRO A 42 3.58 -0.30 -6.79
N SER A 43 4.86 -0.46 -6.48
CA SER A 43 5.39 -1.56 -5.65
C SER A 43 4.64 -1.70 -4.33
N ASP A 44 4.35 -0.58 -3.68
CA ASP A 44 3.69 -0.55 -2.38
C ASP A 44 2.24 -1.02 -2.46
N CYS A 45 1.53 -0.68 -3.55
CA CYS A 45 0.19 -1.19 -3.81
C CYS A 45 0.20 -2.67 -4.20
N ALA A 46 1.27 -3.16 -4.83
CA ALA A 46 1.40 -4.56 -5.20
C ALA A 46 1.72 -5.47 -4.01
N ARG A 47 2.46 -4.94 -3.05
CA ARG A 47 2.99 -5.67 -1.89
C ARG A 47 2.14 -5.57 -0.63
N PHE A 48 1.30 -4.53 -0.52
CA PHE A 48 0.35 -4.43 0.58
C PHE A 48 -0.52 -5.71 0.67
N PRO A 49 -0.68 -6.34 1.86
CA PRO A 49 -0.44 -5.79 3.19
C PRO A 49 0.91 -6.12 3.84
N TYR A 50 1.93 -6.50 3.05
CA TYR A 50 3.31 -6.75 3.51
C TYR A 50 3.46 -7.92 4.50
N THR A 51 2.52 -8.87 4.50
CA THR A 51 2.46 -9.94 5.51
C THR A 51 3.30 -11.17 5.18
N ASP A 52 3.76 -11.31 3.95
CA ASP A 52 4.48 -12.48 3.41
C ASP A 52 5.92 -12.15 3.00
N GLU A 53 6.48 -11.08 3.56
CA GLU A 53 7.80 -10.58 3.16
C GLU A 53 8.56 -9.86 4.27
N ASP A 54 9.76 -9.36 3.94
CA ASP A 54 10.70 -8.79 4.90
C ASP A 54 10.20 -7.52 5.60
N VAL A 55 9.31 -6.76 4.97
CA VAL A 55 8.72 -5.52 5.52
C VAL A 55 8.02 -5.80 6.84
N LEU A 56 7.35 -6.96 6.99
CA LEU A 56 6.72 -7.39 8.23
C LEU A 56 7.68 -7.26 9.43
N LEU A 57 8.95 -7.63 9.23
CA LEU A 57 10.00 -7.66 10.25
C LEU A 57 10.84 -6.37 10.26
N LYS A 58 11.16 -5.82 9.09
CA LYS A 58 12.04 -4.64 8.95
C LYS A 58 11.35 -3.34 9.33
N ARG A 59 10.01 -3.27 9.24
CA ARG A 59 9.23 -2.05 9.51
C ARG A 59 8.09 -2.33 10.52
N PRO A 60 8.43 -2.71 11.77
CA PRO A 60 7.43 -3.14 12.76
C PRO A 60 6.40 -2.07 13.10
N LEU A 61 6.76 -0.78 13.05
CA LEU A 61 5.82 0.32 13.26
C LEU A 61 4.74 0.39 12.18
N ILE A 62 5.08 0.09 10.92
CA ILE A 62 4.11 0.03 9.82
C ILE A 62 3.21 -1.17 10.00
N THR A 63 3.78 -2.34 10.32
CA THR A 63 3.01 -3.56 10.61
C THR A 63 1.98 -3.32 11.72
N LEU A 64 2.40 -2.73 12.84
CA LEU A 64 1.52 -2.42 13.98
C LEU A 64 0.43 -1.41 13.61
N LYS A 65 0.78 -0.39 12.81
CA LYS A 65 -0.22 0.57 12.31
C LYS A 65 -1.23 -0.15 11.41
N ASN A 66 -0.76 -0.98 10.49
CA ASN A 66 -1.63 -1.69 9.54
C ASN A 66 -2.54 -2.70 10.23
N SER A 67 -2.08 -3.36 11.30
CA SER A 67 -2.93 -4.27 12.08
C SER A 67 -4.12 -3.57 12.77
N SER A 68 -4.08 -2.24 12.93
CA SER A 68 -5.19 -1.48 13.53
C SER A 68 -6.41 -1.32 12.61
N PHE A 69 -6.24 -1.47 11.30
CA PHE A 69 -7.32 -1.24 10.32
C PHE A 69 -7.43 -2.32 9.24
N CYS A 70 -6.39 -3.13 9.02
CA CYS A 70 -6.39 -4.20 8.01
C CYS A 70 -6.62 -5.57 8.70
N PRO A 71 -7.77 -6.23 8.46
CA PRO A 71 -8.06 -7.53 9.05
C PRO A 71 -7.04 -8.61 8.67
N ALA A 72 -6.49 -8.58 7.44
CA ALA A 72 -5.49 -9.54 7.00
C ALA A 72 -4.20 -9.47 7.84
N VAL A 73 -3.71 -8.25 8.12
CA VAL A 73 -2.52 -8.06 8.98
C VAL A 73 -2.82 -8.51 10.40
N TYR A 74 -3.98 -8.14 10.95
CA TYR A 74 -4.40 -8.56 12.28
C TYR A 74 -4.39 -10.10 12.42
N HIS A 75 -5.02 -10.82 11.50
CA HIS A 75 -5.07 -12.28 11.54
C HIS A 75 -3.69 -12.93 11.43
N VAL A 76 -2.81 -12.42 10.57
CA VAL A 76 -1.43 -12.92 10.45
C VAL A 76 -0.69 -12.73 11.77
N MET A 77 -0.79 -11.56 12.40
CA MET A 77 -0.12 -11.26 13.67
C MET A 77 -0.62 -12.15 14.83
N GLU A 78 -1.93 -12.35 14.96
CA GLU A 78 -2.51 -13.24 15.98
C GLU A 78 -2.02 -14.68 15.82
N ASN A 79 -1.94 -15.19 14.59
CA ASN A 79 -1.44 -16.53 14.32
C ASN A 79 0.05 -16.68 14.66
N LEU A 80 0.87 -15.66 14.36
CA LEU A 80 2.28 -15.66 14.75
C LEU A 80 2.43 -15.65 16.28
N MET A 81 1.64 -14.85 16.98
CA MET A 81 1.64 -14.80 18.45
C MET A 81 1.22 -16.13 19.09
N ALA A 82 0.33 -16.90 18.45
CA ALA A 82 -0.08 -18.21 18.93
C ALA A 82 1.02 -19.28 18.85
N ILE A 83 1.99 -19.14 17.92
CA ILE A 83 3.10 -20.09 17.74
C ILE A 83 4.26 -19.81 18.71
N VAL A 84 4.46 -18.54 19.09
CA VAL A 84 5.58 -18.11 19.94
C VAL A 84 5.29 -18.27 21.45
N LYS A 85 4.06 -18.64 21.81
CA LYS A 85 3.69 -19.04 23.18
C LYS A 85 4.16 -20.45 23.51
#